data_AF-A0A7C0ZJU7-F1
#
_entry.id   AF-A0A7C0ZJU7-F1
#
_cell.length_a   1.000
_cell.length_b   1.000
_cell.length_c   1.000
_cell.angle_alpha   90.00
_cell.angle_beta   90.00
_cell.angle_gamma   90.00
#
_symmetry.space_group_name_H-M   'P 1'
#
loop_
_entity.id
_entity.type
_entity.pdbx_description
1 polymer ?
#
loop_
_entity_poly.entity_id
_entity_poly.type
_entity_poly.pdbx_seq_one_letter_code
_entity_poly.pdbx_strand_id
1 'polypeptide(L)'
;TIPFHILIIAALFITLFFGKRQEYRSYVWYGLYRDATPVKRAHLFFTLVSEGFKEKKLGMLYDGYNFLIRRANHLSELAVCIEETPSIIPYWHGRSLKPLLTAIIPRFVMPWKPVDNMGQEFGHRYNFISPNDYGTSINLPMLIELYINFGVIGILIGMFLIGVVYRILYRIMNYEGMGEGVAVIGAIIFMNLMNIESNISLVFGNVVENTIIMYLIFVILKIRK
;
A
#
# COMPACT_ATOMS: atom_id res chain seq x y z
N THR A 1 15.36 -23.81 -6.26
CA THR A 1 16.12 -22.55 -6.06
C THR A 1 16.05 -21.72 -7.33
N ILE A 2 15.68 -20.43 -7.23
CA ILE A 2 15.60 -19.56 -8.43
C ILE A 2 17.04 -19.24 -8.88
N PRO A 3 17.40 -19.47 -10.15
CA PRO A 3 18.73 -19.16 -10.65
C PRO A 3 19.05 -17.66 -10.59
N PHE A 4 20.29 -17.31 -10.18
CA PHE A 4 20.71 -15.92 -9.99
C PHE A 4 20.60 -15.05 -11.26
N HIS A 5 20.85 -15.62 -12.44
CA HIS A 5 20.72 -14.90 -13.71
C HIS A 5 19.28 -14.45 -14.00
N ILE A 6 18.27 -15.24 -13.58
CA ILE A 6 16.85 -14.87 -13.74
C ILE A 6 16.53 -13.64 -12.89
N LEU A 7 17.07 -13.57 -11.67
CA LEU A 7 16.89 -12.40 -10.79
C LEU A 7 17.50 -11.14 -11.40
N ILE A 8 18.68 -11.24 -12.01
CA ILE A 8 19.32 -10.11 -12.71
C ILE A 8 18.47 -9.64 -13.89
N ILE A 9 18.02 -10.57 -14.73
CA ILE A 9 17.18 -10.24 -15.90
C ILE A 9 15.87 -9.58 -15.44
N ALA A 10 15.25 -10.13 -14.39
CA ALA A 10 14.03 -9.55 -13.81
C ALA A 10 14.28 -8.15 -13.25
N ALA A 11 15.36 -7.94 -12.50
CA ALA A 11 15.71 -6.63 -11.95
C ALA A 11 15.95 -5.58 -13.05
N LEU A 12 16.66 -5.97 -14.11
CA LEU A 12 16.88 -5.11 -15.29
C LEU A 12 15.54 -4.78 -15.97
N PHE A 13 14.70 -5.78 -16.23
CA PHE A 13 13.40 -5.57 -16.84
C PHE A 13 12.51 -4.64 -16.00
N ILE A 14 12.46 -4.86 -14.69
CA ILE A 14 11.67 -4.04 -13.75
C ILE A 14 12.15 -2.59 -13.79
N THR A 15 13.46 -2.36 -13.73
CA THR A 15 14.03 -1.01 -13.77
C THR A 15 13.64 -0.28 -15.04
N LEU A 16 13.73 -0.96 -16.19
CA LEU A 16 13.37 -0.40 -17.49
C LEU A 16 11.87 -0.10 -17.62
N PHE A 17 11.05 -1.03 -17.13
CA PHE A 17 9.61 -0.85 -17.08
C PHE A 17 9.24 0.40 -16.30
N PHE A 18 9.85 0.61 -15.13
CA PHE A 18 9.56 1.78 -14.31
C PHE A 18 10.08 3.09 -14.89
N GLY A 19 11.24 3.09 -15.59
CA GLY A 19 11.78 4.28 -16.23
C GLY A 19 10.88 4.89 -17.32
N LYS A 20 10.10 4.07 -18.03
CA LYS A 20 9.16 4.53 -19.08
C LYS A 20 7.69 4.45 -18.70
N ARG A 21 7.37 4.00 -17.49
CA ARG A 21 5.99 3.77 -17.03
C ARG A 21 5.12 5.04 -17.11
N GLN A 22 5.65 6.20 -16.74
CA GLN A 22 4.88 7.45 -16.71
C GLN A 22 4.49 7.91 -18.12
N GLU A 23 5.47 7.91 -19.03
CA GLU A 23 5.26 8.22 -20.45
C GLU A 23 4.33 7.21 -21.12
N TYR A 24 4.50 5.92 -20.83
CA TYR A 24 3.57 4.89 -21.29
C TYR A 24 2.12 5.16 -20.83
N ARG A 25 1.93 5.54 -19.55
CA ARG A 25 0.61 5.87 -19.01
C ARG A 25 0.01 7.12 -19.63
N SER A 26 0.79 8.14 -19.99
CA SER A 26 0.25 9.33 -20.66
C SER A 26 -0.36 8.98 -22.01
N TYR A 27 0.26 8.08 -22.78
CA TYR A 27 -0.30 7.64 -24.07
C TYR A 27 -1.47 6.66 -23.94
N VAL A 28 -1.43 5.76 -22.96
CA VAL A 28 -2.44 4.68 -22.84
C VAL A 28 -3.64 5.06 -21.99
N TRP A 29 -3.49 5.89 -20.95
CA TRP A 29 -4.61 6.23 -20.05
C TRP A 29 -5.27 7.55 -20.43
N TYR A 30 -4.47 8.49 -20.95
CA TYR A 30 -4.91 9.85 -21.24
C TYR A 30 -4.73 10.24 -22.71
N GLY A 31 -4.25 9.32 -23.54
CA GLY A 31 -3.84 9.62 -24.92
C GLY A 31 -4.46 8.69 -25.96
N LEU A 32 -3.86 8.72 -27.15
CA LEU A 32 -4.34 8.07 -28.37
C LEU A 32 -4.45 6.53 -28.28
N TYR A 33 -3.85 5.91 -27.27
CA TYR A 33 -3.85 4.45 -27.08
C TYR A 33 -4.86 3.97 -26.03
N ARG A 34 -5.78 4.84 -25.58
CA ARG A 34 -6.83 4.49 -24.61
C ARG A 34 -7.70 3.32 -25.06
N ASP A 35 -8.11 3.29 -26.32
CA ASP A 35 -8.94 2.19 -26.85
C ASP A 35 -8.14 1.20 -27.72
N ALA A 36 -6.80 1.30 -27.68
CA ALA A 36 -5.94 0.42 -28.46
C ALA A 36 -5.94 -1.02 -27.92
N THR A 37 -5.79 -1.99 -28.83
CA THR A 37 -5.68 -3.40 -28.49
C THR A 37 -4.45 -3.68 -27.62
N PRO A 38 -4.47 -4.74 -26.77
CA PRO A 38 -3.33 -5.11 -25.93
C PRO A 38 -2.02 -5.27 -26.71
N VAL A 39 -2.09 -5.80 -27.95
CA VAL A 39 -0.92 -5.96 -28.83
C VAL A 39 -0.31 -4.61 -29.21
N LYS A 40 -1.14 -3.62 -29.57
CA LYS A 40 -0.66 -2.26 -29.90
C LYS A 40 -0.05 -1.57 -28.68
N ARG A 41 -0.62 -1.78 -27.50
CA ARG A 41 -0.08 -1.29 -26.23
C ARG A 41 1.26 -1.95 -25.88
N ALA A 42 1.42 -3.25 -26.12
CA ALA A 42 2.69 -3.93 -25.93
C ALA A 42 3.76 -3.38 -26.90
N HIS A 43 3.41 -3.21 -28.17
CA HIS A 43 4.31 -2.64 -29.17
C HIS A 43 4.77 -1.23 -28.79
N LEU A 44 3.84 -0.36 -28.37
CA LEU A 44 4.17 0.98 -27.87
C LEU A 44 5.19 0.94 -26.73
N PHE A 45 5.02 0.02 -25.76
CA PHE A 45 5.98 -0.12 -24.67
C PHE A 45 7.37 -0.50 -25.17
N PHE A 46 7.48 -1.47 -26.09
CA PHE A 46 8.76 -1.85 -26.69
C PHE A 46 9.41 -0.69 -27.44
N THR A 47 8.62 0.09 -28.19
CA THR A 47 9.10 1.28 -28.89
C THR A 47 9.68 2.30 -27.91
N LEU A 48 8.93 2.68 -26.88
CA LEU A 48 9.38 3.65 -25.85
C LEU A 48 10.65 3.19 -25.12
N VAL A 49 10.76 1.89 -24.81
CA VAL A 49 11.96 1.34 -24.20
C VAL A 49 13.14 1.40 -25.16
N SER A 50 12.94 0.99 -26.41
CA SER A 50 14.01 0.98 -27.42
C SER A 50 14.53 2.38 -27.74
N GLU A 51 13.63 3.37 -27.83
CA GLU A 51 13.97 4.78 -28.05
C GLU A 51 14.67 5.37 -26.83
N GLY A 52 14.14 5.12 -25.63
CA GLY A 52 14.77 5.55 -24.37
C GLY A 52 16.20 5.02 -24.20
N PHE A 53 16.43 3.76 -24.60
CA PHE A 53 17.78 3.19 -24.62
C PHE A 53 18.69 3.84 -25.66
N LYS A 54 18.19 4.14 -26.86
CA LYS A 54 18.99 4.80 -27.91
C LYS A 54 19.42 6.20 -27.49
N GLU A 55 18.52 6.95 -26.85
CA GLU A 55 18.77 8.35 -26.47
C GLU A 55 19.64 8.49 -25.23
N LYS A 56 19.32 7.76 -24.14
CA LYS A 56 19.89 8.02 -22.81
C LYS A 56 20.70 6.86 -22.23
N LYS A 57 20.60 5.63 -22.78
CA LYS A 57 21.26 4.40 -22.27
C LYS A 57 21.23 4.29 -20.73
N LEU A 58 22.35 4.61 -20.06
CA LEU A 58 22.48 4.57 -18.61
C LEU A 58 21.50 5.50 -17.88
N GLY A 59 21.15 6.65 -18.49
CA GLY A 59 20.19 7.59 -17.92
C GLY A 59 18.80 6.97 -17.73
N MET A 60 18.36 6.10 -18.65
CA MET A 60 17.08 5.40 -18.51
C MET A 60 17.10 4.41 -17.33
N LEU A 61 18.22 3.71 -17.13
CA LEU A 61 18.40 2.81 -15.98
C LEU A 61 18.41 3.61 -14.67
N TYR A 62 19.07 4.77 -14.66
CA TYR A 62 19.10 5.68 -13.52
C TYR A 62 17.70 6.21 -13.18
N ASP A 63 16.90 6.62 -14.18
CA ASP A 63 15.52 7.08 -14.00
C ASP A 63 14.64 5.96 -13.40
N GLY A 64 14.75 4.74 -13.93
CA GLY A 64 14.06 3.57 -13.41
C GLY A 64 14.46 3.22 -11.98
N TYR A 65 15.75 3.29 -11.68
CA TYR A 65 16.31 3.06 -10.34
C TYR A 65 15.81 4.10 -9.33
N ASN A 66 15.87 5.39 -9.68
CA ASN A 66 15.36 6.46 -8.83
C ASN A 66 13.87 6.33 -8.59
N PHE A 67 13.10 5.91 -9.60
CA PHE A 67 11.69 5.64 -9.41
C PHE A 67 11.45 4.50 -8.41
N LEU A 68 12.22 3.40 -8.51
CA LEU A 68 12.14 2.29 -7.57
C LEU A 68 12.51 2.70 -6.15
N ILE A 69 13.61 3.44 -5.97
CA ILE A 69 14.01 3.96 -4.65
C ILE A 69 12.91 4.86 -4.09
N ARG A 70 12.41 5.82 -4.88
CA ARG A 70 11.35 6.74 -4.42
C ARG A 70 10.10 5.99 -3.96
N ARG A 71 9.78 4.84 -4.56
CA ARG A 71 8.65 4.00 -4.11
C ARG A 71 8.91 3.24 -2.82
N ALA A 72 10.17 2.86 -2.56
CA ALA A 72 10.55 2.20 -1.32
C ALA A 72 10.87 3.19 -0.19
N ASN A 73 10.99 4.49 -0.51
CA ASN A 73 11.54 5.50 0.39
C ASN A 73 10.44 6.32 1.07
N HIS A 74 9.88 5.78 2.15
CA HIS A 74 9.01 6.51 3.07
C HIS A 74 9.75 7.52 3.95
N LEU A 75 11.09 7.50 3.99
CA LEU A 75 11.87 8.45 4.79
C LEU A 75 11.71 9.87 4.24
N SER A 76 11.69 10.04 2.91
CA SER A 76 11.45 11.35 2.30
C SER A 76 10.06 11.89 2.63
N GLU A 77 9.03 11.03 2.61
CA GLU A 77 7.66 11.41 2.97
C GLU A 77 7.57 11.82 4.45
N LEU A 78 8.21 11.04 5.33
CA LEU A 78 8.29 11.36 6.75
C LEU A 78 9.03 12.68 7.00
N ALA A 79 10.14 12.94 6.29
CA ALA A 79 10.89 14.18 6.43
C ALA A 79 10.03 15.41 6.11
N VAL A 80 9.29 15.37 5.01
CA VAL A 80 8.32 16.43 4.66
C VAL A 80 7.26 16.57 5.75
N CYS A 81 6.71 15.46 6.24
CA CYS A 81 5.73 15.51 7.33
C CYS A 81 6.29 16.15 8.60
N ILE A 82 7.55 15.87 8.95
CA ILE A 82 8.23 16.46 10.10
C ILE A 82 8.47 17.96 9.92
N GLU A 83 8.86 18.37 8.71
CA GLU A 83 9.14 19.77 8.39
C GLU A 83 7.87 20.62 8.37
N GLU A 84 6.78 20.09 7.79
CA GLU A 84 5.54 20.83 7.63
C GLU A 84 4.61 20.73 8.85
N THR A 85 4.71 19.68 9.68
CA THR A 85 3.83 19.48 10.85
C THR A 85 4.56 19.71 12.16
N PRO A 86 4.06 20.58 13.07
CA PRO A 86 2.73 21.20 13.06
C PRO A 86 2.68 22.64 12.53
N SER A 87 3.80 23.18 12.04
CA SER A 87 3.98 24.61 11.76
C SER A 87 3.17 25.12 10.56
N ILE A 88 3.18 24.38 9.46
CA ILE A 88 2.48 24.70 8.21
C ILE A 88 1.15 23.94 8.16
N ILE A 89 1.21 22.63 8.45
CA ILE A 89 0.05 21.75 8.51
C ILE A 89 -0.18 21.41 9.98
N PRO A 90 -1.32 21.79 10.59
CA PRO A 90 -1.59 21.42 11.98
C PRO A 90 -1.77 19.92 12.10
N TYR A 91 -1.54 19.39 13.30
CA TYR A 91 -1.80 17.99 13.62
C TYR A 91 -3.21 17.57 13.19
N TRP A 92 -3.33 16.33 12.73
CA TRP A 92 -4.60 15.79 12.24
C TRP A 92 -5.54 15.36 13.37
N HIS A 93 -5.04 15.31 14.62
CA HIS A 93 -5.82 15.08 15.84
C HIS A 93 -6.75 13.85 15.77
N GLY A 94 -6.25 12.75 15.20
CA GLY A 94 -6.97 11.49 15.06
C GLY A 94 -7.98 11.44 13.90
N ARG A 95 -8.04 12.47 13.04
CA ARG A 95 -8.97 12.49 11.89
C ARG A 95 -8.79 11.26 11.00
N SER A 96 -7.54 10.88 10.71
CA SER A 96 -7.26 9.73 9.85
C SER A 96 -7.61 8.38 10.47
N LEU A 97 -7.76 8.34 11.80
CA LEU A 97 -8.12 7.13 12.55
C LEU A 97 -9.63 6.94 12.66
N LYS A 98 -10.45 7.95 12.36
CA LYS A 98 -11.92 7.84 12.40
C LYS A 98 -12.49 6.68 11.58
N PRO A 99 -12.00 6.39 10.36
CA PRO A 99 -12.48 5.25 9.59
C PRO A 99 -12.26 3.91 10.29
N LEU A 100 -11.27 3.76 11.18
CA LEU A 100 -11.03 2.52 11.92
C LEU A 100 -12.27 2.11 12.76
N LEU A 101 -12.97 3.08 13.34
CA LEU A 101 -14.15 2.84 14.17
C LEU A 101 -15.31 2.24 13.38
N THR A 102 -15.46 2.64 12.12
CA THR A 102 -16.50 2.10 11.22
C THR A 102 -15.99 0.93 10.39
N ALA A 103 -14.67 0.73 10.30
CA ALA A 103 -14.04 -0.28 9.46
C ALA A 103 -14.46 -1.71 9.84
N ILE A 104 -14.68 -1.97 11.13
CA ILE A 104 -15.10 -3.26 11.67
C ILE A 104 -16.51 -3.66 11.20
N ILE A 105 -17.36 -2.70 10.85
CA ILE A 105 -18.74 -2.95 10.45
C ILE A 105 -18.79 -3.26 8.95
N PRO A 106 -19.27 -4.45 8.53
CA PRO A 106 -19.39 -4.80 7.12
C PRO A 106 -20.35 -3.87 6.37
N ARG A 107 -20.09 -3.64 5.07
CA ARG A 107 -20.90 -2.72 4.25
C ARG A 107 -22.36 -3.15 4.07
N PHE A 108 -22.68 -4.44 4.20
CA PHE A 108 -24.08 -4.90 4.15
C PHE A 108 -24.87 -4.50 5.40
N VAL A 109 -24.20 -4.33 6.56
CA VAL A 109 -24.81 -3.84 7.81
C VAL A 109 -24.86 -2.32 7.81
N MET A 110 -23.82 -1.66 7.29
CA MET A 110 -23.72 -0.21 7.18
C MET A 110 -23.50 0.22 5.71
N PRO A 111 -24.57 0.29 4.89
CA PRO A 111 -24.45 0.68 3.48
C PRO A 111 -23.88 2.08 3.28
N TRP A 112 -24.16 3.00 4.21
CA TRP A 112 -23.67 4.39 4.19
C TRP A 112 -22.26 4.55 4.81
N LYS A 113 -21.53 3.45 5.04
CA LYS A 113 -20.16 3.49 5.58
C LYS A 113 -19.28 4.41 4.74
N PRO A 114 -18.65 5.45 5.34
CA PRO A 114 -17.78 6.37 4.62
C PRO A 114 -16.71 5.63 3.81
N VAL A 115 -16.40 6.17 2.63
CA VAL A 115 -15.26 5.69 1.84
C VAL A 115 -13.99 6.24 2.47
N ASP A 116 -13.01 5.36 2.71
CA ASP A 116 -11.70 5.77 3.17
C ASP A 116 -10.93 6.42 2.01
N ASN A 117 -10.74 7.73 2.09
CA ASN A 117 -10.04 8.54 1.11
C ASN A 117 -8.71 9.11 1.67
N MET A 118 -8.17 8.52 2.74
CA MET A 118 -7.02 9.08 3.44
C MET A 118 -5.80 9.22 2.55
N GLY A 119 -5.59 8.33 1.58
CA GLY A 119 -4.45 8.45 0.67
C GLY A 119 -4.54 9.60 -0.34
N GLN A 120 -5.76 10.03 -0.69
CA GLN A 120 -5.99 11.24 -1.48
C GLN A 120 -5.79 12.48 -0.60
N GLU A 121 -6.42 12.51 0.58
CA GLU A 121 -6.31 13.65 1.51
C GLU A 121 -4.85 13.88 1.92
N PHE A 122 -4.10 12.81 2.21
CA PHE A 122 -2.68 12.87 2.52
C PHE A 122 -1.86 13.43 1.35
N GLY A 123 -2.07 12.90 0.15
CA GLY A 123 -1.37 13.35 -1.04
C GLY A 123 -1.57 14.82 -1.35
N HIS A 124 -2.80 15.33 -1.28
CA HIS A 124 -3.09 16.75 -1.52
C HIS A 124 -2.58 17.64 -0.41
N ARG A 125 -2.74 17.23 0.85
CA ARG A 125 -2.43 18.09 2.00
C ARG A 125 -0.94 18.37 2.13
N TYR A 126 -0.09 17.40 1.80
CA TYR A 126 1.37 17.53 1.79
C TYR A 126 1.94 17.79 0.38
N ASN A 127 1.09 18.15 -0.59
CA ASN A 127 1.48 18.47 -1.97
C ASN A 127 2.27 17.35 -2.70
N PHE A 128 2.10 16.09 -2.31
CA PHE A 128 2.72 14.96 -3.00
C PHE A 128 2.06 14.64 -4.34
N ILE A 129 0.81 15.07 -4.54
CA ILE A 129 0.10 15.02 -5.81
C ILE A 129 -0.45 16.40 -6.18
N SER A 130 -0.73 16.59 -7.47
CA SER A 130 -1.31 17.85 -7.97
C SER A 130 -2.68 18.12 -7.35
N PRO A 131 -3.05 19.38 -7.06
CA PRO A 131 -4.37 19.74 -6.53
C PRO A 131 -5.55 19.25 -7.38
N ASN A 132 -5.31 19.04 -8.69
CA ASN A 132 -6.32 18.58 -9.65
C ASN A 132 -6.22 17.07 -9.95
N ASP A 133 -5.30 16.34 -9.32
CA ASP A 133 -5.18 14.88 -9.48
C ASP A 133 -6.04 14.17 -8.43
N TYR A 134 -7.21 13.69 -8.86
CA TYR A 134 -8.12 12.86 -8.06
C TYR A 134 -8.07 11.37 -8.44
N GLY A 135 -7.15 10.98 -9.34
CA GLY A 135 -6.98 9.61 -9.81
C GLY A 135 -5.87 8.86 -9.07
N THR A 136 -4.94 9.60 -8.45
CA THR A 136 -3.77 9.04 -7.77
C THR A 136 -3.92 9.09 -6.25
N SER A 137 -3.94 7.92 -5.60
CA SER A 137 -3.89 7.83 -4.13
C SER A 137 -2.46 7.52 -3.68
N ILE A 138 -1.96 8.25 -2.68
CA ILE A 138 -0.67 7.95 -2.05
C ILE A 138 -0.93 7.23 -0.74
N ASN A 139 -0.24 6.13 -0.51
CA ASN A 139 -0.40 5.41 0.74
C ASN A 139 0.05 6.30 1.91
N LEU A 140 -0.60 6.16 3.06
CA LEU A 140 -0.25 6.85 4.29
C LEU A 140 0.29 5.80 5.27
N PRO A 141 1.61 5.56 5.33
CA PRO A 141 2.19 4.56 6.22
C PRO A 141 1.84 4.81 7.68
N MET A 142 1.57 3.75 8.44
CA MET A 142 1.11 3.85 9.83
C MET A 142 2.04 4.71 10.71
N LEU A 143 3.35 4.65 10.49
CA LEU A 143 4.33 5.47 11.22
C LEU A 143 4.16 6.96 10.95
N ILE A 144 4.01 7.33 9.68
CA ILE A 144 3.76 8.70 9.26
C ILE A 144 2.40 9.14 9.79
N GLU A 145 1.38 8.29 9.69
CA GLU A 145 0.04 8.56 10.21
C GLU A 145 0.06 8.92 11.70
N LEU A 146 0.76 8.15 12.53
CA LEU A 146 0.90 8.44 13.96
C LEU A 146 1.60 9.77 14.21
N TYR A 147 2.64 10.08 13.44
CA TYR A 147 3.35 11.35 13.54
C TYR A 147 2.46 12.54 13.20
N ILE A 148 1.77 12.50 12.05
CA ILE A 148 0.96 13.64 11.60
C ILE A 148 -0.28 13.86 12.48
N ASN A 149 -0.69 12.86 13.26
CA ASN A 149 -1.79 13.00 14.22
C ASN A 149 -1.32 13.51 15.60
N PHE A 150 -0.19 13.02 16.12
CA PHE A 150 0.21 13.24 17.51
C PHE A 150 1.73 13.44 17.74
N GLY A 151 2.49 13.69 16.67
CA GLY A 151 3.94 13.87 16.71
C GLY A 151 4.70 12.61 17.14
N VAL A 152 5.89 12.82 17.68
CA VAL A 152 6.79 11.73 18.12
C VAL A 152 6.13 10.86 19.21
N ILE A 153 5.34 11.47 20.10
CA ILE A 153 4.60 10.75 21.15
C ILE A 153 3.60 9.78 20.50
N GLY A 154 2.93 10.21 19.43
CA GLY A 154 2.07 9.36 18.61
C GLY A 154 2.78 8.12 18.10
N ILE A 155 3.99 8.27 17.55
CA ILE A 155 4.79 7.14 17.07
C ILE A 155 5.08 6.19 18.23
N LEU A 156 5.64 6.69 19.33
CA LEU A 156 6.06 5.85 20.46
C LEU A 156 4.90 5.05 21.03
N ILE A 157 3.79 5.72 21.35
CA ILE A 157 2.61 5.07 21.93
C ILE A 157 1.94 4.18 20.89
N GLY A 158 1.71 4.68 19.68
CA GLY A 158 0.99 3.96 18.64
C GLY A 158 1.73 2.70 18.18
N MET A 159 3.05 2.76 17.99
CA MET A 159 3.84 1.59 17.61
C MET A 159 3.93 0.57 18.73
N PHE A 160 4.00 1.02 19.99
CA PHE A 160 3.89 0.11 21.14
C PHE A 160 2.54 -0.61 21.15
N LEU A 161 1.43 0.12 20.97
CA LEU A 161 0.09 -0.45 20.92
C LEU A 161 -0.09 -1.43 19.75
N ILE A 162 0.42 -1.09 18.56
CA ILE A 162 0.44 -1.98 17.39
C ILE A 162 1.18 -3.28 17.73
N GLY A 163 2.35 -3.19 18.38
CA GLY A 163 3.11 -4.35 18.84
C GLY A 163 2.34 -5.21 19.85
N VAL A 164 1.62 -4.58 20.79
CA VAL A 164 0.74 -5.28 21.73
C VAL A 164 -0.37 -6.03 21.00
N VAL A 165 -1.03 -5.39 20.02
CA VAL A 165 -2.06 -6.02 19.19
C VAL A 165 -1.48 -7.22 18.45
N TYR A 166 -0.31 -7.09 17.82
CA TYR A 166 0.35 -8.20 17.12
C TYR A 166 0.67 -9.36 18.06
N ARG A 167 1.14 -9.05 19.27
CA ARG A 167 1.43 -10.06 20.29
C ARG A 167 0.17 -10.80 20.74
N ILE A 168 -0.94 -10.11 20.90
CA ILE A 168 -2.24 -10.71 21.25
C ILE A 168 -2.72 -11.62 20.13
N LEU A 169 -2.75 -11.13 18.89
CA LEU A 169 -3.17 -11.92 17.72
C LEU A 169 -2.29 -13.16 17.54
N TYR A 170 -0.98 -13.03 17.72
CA TYR A 170 -0.04 -14.14 17.65
C TYR A 170 -0.38 -15.22 18.68
N ARG A 171 -0.65 -14.84 19.93
CA ARG A 171 -1.00 -15.80 20.99
C ARG A 171 -2.33 -16.50 20.75
N ILE A 172 -3.31 -15.79 20.19
CA ILE A 172 -4.63 -16.36 19.87
C ILE A 172 -4.52 -17.37 18.73
N MET A 173 -3.70 -17.06 17.72
CA MET A 173 -3.64 -17.82 16.47
C MET A 173 -2.52 -18.84 16.41
N ASN A 174 -1.52 -18.77 17.31
CA ASN A 174 -0.36 -19.65 17.33
C ASN A 174 -0.12 -20.20 18.75
N TYR A 175 -1.02 -21.08 19.19
CA TYR A 175 -0.92 -21.79 20.47
C TYR A 175 -0.58 -23.27 20.25
N GLU A 176 -0.02 -23.91 21.27
CA GLU A 176 0.35 -25.32 21.21
C GLU A 176 -0.88 -26.22 21.02
N GLY A 177 -0.82 -27.11 20.03
CA GLY A 177 -1.94 -27.98 19.68
C GLY A 177 -3.01 -27.33 18.79
N MET A 178 -2.73 -26.17 18.18
CA MET A 178 -3.63 -25.58 17.18
C MET A 178 -3.81 -26.52 15.97
N GLY A 179 -5.04 -26.56 15.44
CA GLY A 179 -5.31 -27.29 14.20
C GLY A 179 -4.74 -26.58 12.96
N GLU A 180 -4.40 -27.34 11.93
CA GLU A 180 -3.83 -26.81 10.66
C GLU A 180 -4.67 -25.68 10.05
N GLY A 181 -6.00 -25.77 10.15
CA GLY A 181 -6.90 -24.72 9.68
C GLY A 181 -6.72 -23.39 10.40
N VAL A 182 -6.51 -23.39 11.72
CA VAL A 182 -6.26 -22.17 12.49
C VAL A 182 -4.92 -21.55 12.09
N ALA A 183 -3.91 -22.38 11.83
CA ALA A 183 -2.60 -21.92 11.35
C ALA A 183 -2.72 -21.19 9.99
N VAL A 184 -3.48 -21.74 9.05
CA VAL A 184 -3.73 -21.11 7.74
C VAL A 184 -4.49 -19.78 7.89
N ILE A 185 -5.52 -19.75 8.73
CA ILE A 185 -6.27 -18.52 9.02
C ILE A 185 -5.35 -17.46 9.62
N GLY A 186 -4.52 -17.84 10.59
CA GLY A 186 -3.53 -16.97 11.19
C GLY A 186 -2.57 -16.41 10.15
N ALA A 187 -2.01 -17.25 9.27
CA ALA A 187 -1.10 -16.83 8.22
C ALA A 187 -1.74 -15.78 7.28
N ILE A 188 -3.00 -15.96 6.88
CA ILE A 188 -3.72 -15.00 6.02
C ILE A 188 -3.92 -13.67 6.73
N ILE A 189 -4.31 -13.68 8.01
CA ILE A 189 -4.50 -12.46 8.80
C ILE A 189 -3.16 -11.73 8.96
N PHE A 190 -2.09 -12.45 9.30
CA PHE A 190 -0.74 -11.87 9.43
C PHE A 190 -0.21 -11.32 8.11
N MET A 191 -0.47 -11.97 6.97
CA MET A 191 -0.13 -11.40 5.65
C MET A 191 -0.80 -10.05 5.41
N ASN A 192 -2.05 -9.87 5.85
CA ASN A 192 -2.73 -8.58 5.73
C ASN A 192 -2.08 -7.52 6.64
N LEU A 193 -1.74 -7.89 7.88
CA LEU A 193 -1.07 -7.02 8.86
C LEU A 193 0.34 -6.57 8.43
N MET A 194 0.99 -7.30 7.53
CA MET A 194 2.30 -6.90 6.99
C MET A 194 2.25 -5.69 6.05
N ASN A 195 1.05 -5.20 5.66
CA ASN A 195 0.89 -4.01 4.84
C ASN A 195 1.12 -2.70 5.62
N ILE A 196 2.24 -2.60 6.35
CA ILE A 196 2.57 -1.48 7.25
C ILE A 196 2.73 -0.13 6.54
N GLU A 197 2.93 -0.16 5.23
CA GLU A 197 3.01 1.01 4.35
C GLU A 197 1.63 1.64 4.08
N SER A 198 0.54 0.99 4.49
CA SER A 198 -0.83 1.52 4.38
C SER A 198 -1.29 2.19 5.68
N ASN A 199 -2.44 2.88 5.61
CA ASN A 199 -3.03 3.53 6.77
C ASN A 199 -3.65 2.53 7.75
N ILE A 200 -3.68 2.91 9.03
CA ILE A 200 -4.08 2.07 10.17
C ILE A 200 -5.50 1.53 9.97
N SER A 201 -6.44 2.35 9.49
CA SER A 201 -7.81 1.90 9.23
C SER A 201 -7.89 0.81 8.17
N LEU A 202 -7.03 0.83 7.14
CA LEU A 202 -7.01 -0.18 6.10
C LEU A 202 -6.39 -1.49 6.58
N VAL A 203 -5.29 -1.41 7.33
CA VAL A 203 -4.57 -2.58 7.86
C VAL A 203 -5.40 -3.29 8.92
N PHE A 204 -5.90 -2.56 9.92
CA PHE A 204 -6.61 -3.16 11.05
C PHE A 204 -8.11 -3.31 10.83
N GLY A 205 -8.70 -2.46 9.99
CA GLY A 205 -10.14 -2.47 9.74
C GLY A 205 -10.65 -3.78 9.15
N ASN A 206 -9.84 -4.40 8.30
CA ASN A 206 -10.21 -5.66 7.64
C ASN A 206 -9.91 -6.89 8.50
N VAL A 207 -9.17 -6.76 9.61
CA VAL A 207 -8.78 -7.92 10.45
C VAL A 207 -10.01 -8.62 11.01
N VAL A 208 -10.99 -7.86 11.51
CA VAL A 208 -12.22 -8.43 12.10
C VAL A 208 -13.05 -9.12 11.02
N GLU A 209 -13.26 -8.46 9.87
CA GLU A 209 -14.02 -9.03 8.75
C GLU A 209 -13.36 -10.31 8.22
N ASN A 210 -12.05 -10.27 7.98
CA ASN A 210 -11.29 -11.44 7.54
C ASN A 210 -11.36 -12.57 8.57
N THR A 211 -11.27 -12.28 9.87
CA THR A 211 -11.38 -13.29 10.93
C THR A 211 -12.76 -13.95 10.91
N ILE A 212 -13.84 -13.18 10.80
CA ILE A 212 -15.22 -13.69 10.76
C ILE A 212 -15.42 -14.57 9.52
N ILE A 213 -15.04 -14.08 8.34
CA ILE A 213 -15.17 -14.82 7.07
C ILE A 213 -14.41 -16.15 7.15
N MET A 214 -13.15 -16.10 7.59
CA MET A 214 -12.31 -17.28 7.70
C MET A 214 -12.85 -18.28 8.72
N TYR A 215 -13.39 -17.82 9.85
CA TYR A 215 -14.05 -18.67 10.83
C TYR A 215 -15.29 -19.37 10.25
N LEU A 216 -16.14 -18.64 9.52
CA LEU A 216 -17.32 -19.22 8.86
C LEU A 216 -16.93 -20.28 7.83
N ILE A 217 -15.89 -20.02 7.02
CA ILE A 217 -15.36 -21.00 6.06
C ILE A 217 -14.91 -22.26 6.79
N PHE A 218 -14.16 -22.12 7.89
CA PHE A 218 -13.72 -23.26 8.69
C PHE A 218 -14.89 -24.09 9.25
N VAL A 219 -15.93 -23.42 9.77
CA VAL A 219 -17.13 -24.10 10.26
C VAL A 219 -17.84 -24.87 9.13
N ILE A 220 -18.04 -24.25 7.97
CA ILE A 220 -18.69 -24.89 6.81
C ILE A 220 -17.90 -26.10 6.32
N LEU A 221 -16.57 -25.99 6.24
CA LEU A 221 -15.69 -27.09 5.83
C LEU A 221 -15.74 -28.26 6.83
N LYS A 222 -15.91 -27.98 8.11
CA LYS A 222 -16.03 -29.00 9.16
C LYS A 222 -17.39 -29.69 9.13
N ILE A 223 -18.47 -28.99 8.78
CA ILE A 223 -19.83 -29.57 8.64
C ILE A 223 -19.95 -30.48 7.41
N ARG A 224 -19.13 -30.26 6.38
CA ARG A 224 -19.10 -31.09 5.16
C ARG A 224 -18.28 -32.38 5.28
N LYS A 225 -17.55 -32.57 6.37
CA LYS A 225 -16.88 -33.83 6.72
C LYS A 225 -17.77 -34.64 7.66
#